data_AF-A0A920TSV1-F1
#
_entry.id   AF-A0A920TSV1-F1
#
_cell.length_a   1.000
_cell.length_b   1.000
_cell.length_c   1.000
_cell.angle_alpha   90.00
_cell.angle_beta   90.00
_cell.angle_gamma   90.00
#
_symmetry.space_group_name_H-M   'P 1'
#
loop_
_entity.id
_entity.type
_entity.pdbx_description
1 polymer ?
#
loop_
_entity_poly.entity_id
_entity_poly.type
_entity_poly.pdbx_seq_one_letter_code
_entity_poly.pdbx_strand_id
1 'polypeptide(L)' 'MKTWTDTRVYANSPWSPPWIIPEAPEDGRWVTEVTFQEPGDYILRAIASDGSLFTNRNVTVTVTPITDLDQGM' A
#
# COMPACT_ATOMS: atom_id res chain seq x y z
N MET A 1 -18.54 -0.45 8.35
CA MET A 1 -17.26 -1.12 8.64
C MET A 1 -17.35 -1.69 10.05
N LYS A 2 -17.10 -2.99 10.24
CA LYS A 2 -17.19 -3.64 11.57
C LYS A 2 -16.00 -3.15 12.42
N THR A 3 -16.26 -2.77 13.67
CA THR A 3 -15.27 -2.12 14.56
C THR A 3 -14.31 -3.08 15.26
N TRP A 4 -14.44 -4.39 15.06
CA TRP A 4 -13.66 -5.42 15.74
C TRP A 4 -13.23 -6.53 14.79
N THR A 5 -11.99 -7.01 14.97
CA THR A 5 -11.38 -8.15 14.26
C THR A 5 -12.14 -9.43 14.58
N ASP A 6 -13.14 -9.77 13.77
CA ASP A 6 -13.90 -11.01 13.89
C ASP A 6 -13.19 -12.12 13.09
N THR A 7 -12.55 -13.06 13.78
CA THR A 7 -11.78 -14.17 13.19
C THR A 7 -12.60 -15.44 13.01
N ARG A 8 -13.90 -15.44 13.38
CA ARG A 8 -14.76 -16.62 13.23
C ARG A 8 -14.93 -16.96 11.75
N VAL A 9 -14.89 -18.25 11.42
CA VAL A 9 -15.08 -18.78 10.06
C VAL A 9 -16.41 -18.25 9.49
N TYR A 10 -16.39 -17.72 8.27
CA TYR A 10 -17.55 -17.14 7.57
C TYR A 10 -18.17 -15.86 8.17
N ALA A 11 -17.45 -15.12 9.01
CA ALA A 11 -17.98 -13.91 9.67
C ALA A 11 -18.13 -12.66 8.77
N ASN A 12 -18.04 -12.79 7.43
CA ASN A 12 -17.97 -11.68 6.46
C ASN A 12 -16.97 -10.58 6.89
N SER A 13 -15.84 -11.04 7.43
CA SER A 13 -14.78 -10.21 7.98
C SER A 13 -13.56 -10.35 7.08
N PRO A 14 -12.86 -9.25 6.73
CA PRO A 14 -11.55 -9.31 6.09
C PRO A 14 -10.56 -10.21 6.83
N TRP A 15 -10.78 -10.44 8.13
CA TRP A 15 -9.92 -11.25 9.00
C TRP A 15 -10.49 -12.64 9.31
N SER A 16 -11.53 -13.08 8.59
CA SER A 16 -12.14 -14.42 8.76
C SER A 16 -11.73 -15.40 7.65
N PRO A 17 -11.50 -16.68 7.98
CA PRO A 17 -11.34 -17.73 6.97
C PRO A 17 -12.51 -17.75 5.97
N PRO A 18 -12.25 -17.97 4.67
CA PRO A 18 -11.05 -18.60 4.11
C PRO A 18 -9.86 -17.65 3.83
N TRP A 19 -9.94 -16.37 4.17
CA TRP A 19 -8.80 -15.47 4.01
C TRP A 19 -7.76 -15.73 5.10
N ILE A 20 -6.54 -16.09 4.69
CA ILE A 20 -5.40 -16.33 5.57
C ILE A 20 -4.53 -15.08 5.53
N ILE A 21 -4.20 -14.54 6.71
CA ILE A 21 -3.26 -13.42 6.83
C ILE A 21 -1.90 -13.89 6.28
N PRO A 22 -1.31 -13.20 5.27
CA PRO A 22 0.01 -13.57 4.77
C PRO A 22 1.06 -13.42 5.87
N GLU A 23 2.04 -14.32 5.86
CA GLU A 23 3.20 -14.21 6.75
C GLU A 23 3.97 -12.93 6.45
N ALA A 24 4.47 -12.27 7.50
CA ALA A 24 5.27 -11.07 7.33
C ALA A 24 6.61 -11.41 6.63
N PRO A 25 7.18 -10.50 5.82
CA PRO A 25 8.50 -10.70 5.24
C PRO A 25 9.57 -10.97 6.31
N GLU A 26 10.48 -11.92 6.06
CA GLU A 26 11.54 -12.31 7.02
C GLU A 26 12.46 -11.15 7.42
N ASP A 27 12.73 -10.24 6.49
CA ASP A 27 13.57 -9.06 6.70
C ASP A 27 12.79 -7.85 7.25
N GLY A 28 11.48 -8.01 7.51
CA GLY A 28 10.59 -6.95 7.96
C GLY A 28 10.32 -5.87 6.91
N ARG A 29 10.71 -6.07 5.64
CA ARG A 29 10.57 -5.07 4.57
C ARG A 29 9.37 -5.37 3.69
N TRP A 30 8.36 -4.50 3.78
CA TRP A 30 7.23 -4.49 2.86
C TRP A 30 7.60 -3.72 1.58
N VAL A 31 7.42 -4.35 0.43
CA VAL A 31 7.73 -3.77 -0.89
C VAL A 31 6.46 -3.63 -1.71
N THR A 32 6.32 -2.50 -2.39
CA THR A 32 5.26 -2.24 -3.37
C THR A 32 5.89 -1.61 -4.61
N GLU A 33 5.27 -1.86 -5.76
CA GLU A 33 5.63 -1.24 -7.04
C GLU A 33 4.49 -0.35 -7.53
N VAL A 34 4.83 0.77 -8.17
CA VAL A 34 3.87 1.71 -8.75
C VAL A 34 4.40 2.24 -10.07
N THR A 35 3.51 2.39 -11.06
CA THR A 35 3.83 2.92 -12.38
C THR A 35 3.01 4.19 -12.64
N PHE A 36 3.68 5.24 -13.11
CA PHE A 36 3.05 6.51 -13.49
C PHE A 36 3.09 6.65 -15.01
N GLN A 37 1.93 6.88 -15.64
CA GLN A 37 1.82 7.00 -17.10
C GLN A 37 1.76 8.46 -17.56
N GLU A 38 1.48 9.38 -16.64
CA GLU A 38 1.33 10.80 -16.94
C GLU A 38 2.23 11.62 -16.00
N PRO A 39 2.78 12.75 -16.46
CA PRO A 39 3.44 13.71 -15.60
C PRO A 39 2.49 14.31 -14.57
N GLY A 40 2.99 14.57 -13.37
CA GLY A 40 2.21 15.16 -12.28
C GLY A 40 2.84 14.96 -10.90
N ASP A 41 2.23 15.59 -9.90
CA ASP A 41 2.59 15.40 -8.50
C ASP A 41 1.67 14.36 -7.86
N TYR A 42 2.28 13.30 -7.31
CA TYR A 42 1.60 12.19 -6.67
C TYR A 42 2.00 12.11 -5.20
N ILE A 43 1.03 11.82 -4.33
CA ILE A 43 1.30 11.49 -2.92
C ILE A 43 0.99 10.01 -2.72
N LEU A 44 2.03 9.21 -2.52
CA LEU A 44 1.90 7.83 -2.08
C LEU A 44 1.76 7.82 -0.55
N ARG A 45 0.70 7.20 -0.02
CA ARG A 45 0.49 7.07 1.43
C ARG A 45 0.64 5.63 1.87
N ALA A 46 1.67 5.36 2.65
CA ALA A 46 1.79 4.12 3.41
C ALA A 46 0.96 4.22 4.70
N ILE A 47 0.14 3.22 4.98
CA ILE A 47 -0.63 3.09 6.21
C ILE A 47 -0.28 1.75 6.84
N ALA A 48 0.09 1.78 8.12
CA ALA A 48 0.28 0.57 8.93
C ALA A 48 -0.72 0.61 10.09
N SER A 49 -1.38 -0.51 10.37
CA SER A 49 -2.32 -0.65 11.47
C SER A 49 -2.22 -2.04 12.09
N ASP A 50 -2.37 -2.11 13.41
CA ASP A 50 -2.51 -3.35 14.18
C ASP A 50 -3.98 -3.71 14.46
N GLY A 51 -4.93 -2.99 13.85
CA GLY A 51 -6.37 -3.14 14.09
C GLY A 51 -6.93 -2.28 15.23
N SER A 52 -6.09 -1.65 16.06
CA SER A 52 -6.52 -0.70 17.10
C SER A 52 -5.96 0.71 16.84
N LEU A 53 -4.67 0.79 16.53
CA LEU A 53 -3.97 2.02 16.16
C LEU A 53 -3.56 1.97 14.70
N PHE A 54 -3.28 3.15 14.15
CA PHE A 54 -2.69 3.28 12.83
C PHE A 54 -1.69 4.42 12.80
N THR A 55 -0.70 4.28 11.92
CA THR A 55 0.23 5.35 11.56
C THR A 55 0.26 5.46 10.04
N ASN A 56 0.65 6.63 9.55
CA ASN A 56 0.81 6.85 8.11
C ASN A 56 2.07 7.66 7.80
N ARG A 57 2.58 7.47 6.58
CA ARG A 57 3.66 8.24 6.00
C ARG A 57 3.34 8.55 4.54
N ASN A 58 3.58 9.79 4.15
CA ASN A 58 3.43 10.24 2.77
C ASN A 58 4.81 10.30 2.10
N VAL A 59 4.86 9.89 0.84
CA VAL A 59 5.98 10.10 -0.08
C VAL A 59 5.45 10.93 -1.24
N THR A 60 6.03 12.10 -1.45
CA THR A 60 5.71 12.94 -2.62
C THR A 60 6.60 12.54 -3.78
N VAL A 61 5.99 12.27 -4.92
CA VAL A 61 6.65 11.91 -6.17
C VAL A 61 6.24 12.92 -7.23
N THR A 62 7.21 13.64 -7.78
CA THR A 62 7.00 14.50 -8.95
C THR A 62 7.44 13.74 -10.19
N VAL A 63 6.50 13.43 -11.06
CA VAL A 63 6.75 12.78 -12.35
C VAL A 63 6.84 13.87 -13.40
N THR A 64 8.02 14.05 -13.98
CA THR A 64 8.24 15.04 -15.03
C THR A 64 7.88 14.49 -16.41
N PRO A 65 7.47 15.36 -17.35
CA PRO A 65 7.38 14.98 -18.76
C PRO A 65 8.70 14.38 -19.24
N ILE A 66 8.60 13.35 -20.07
CA ILE A 66 9.74 12.88 -20.85
C ILE A 66 10.00 13.96 -21.90
N THR A 67 11.17 14.59 -21.83
CA THR A 67 11.62 15.52 -22.86
C THR A 67 12.59 14.84 -23.82
N ASP A 68 12.76 15.38 -25.03
CA ASP A 68 13.71 14.83 -26.01
C ASP A 68 15.17 14.82 -25.48
N LEU A 69 15.49 15.70 -24.52
CA LEU A 69 16.79 15.76 -23.84
C LEU A 69 17.03 14.58 -22.88
N ASP A 70 15.96 13.99 -22.34
CA ASP A 70 16.03 12.83 -21.45
C ASP A 70 16.10 11.50 -22.22
N GLN A 71 15.91 11.54 -23.54
CA GLN A 71 15.90 10.38 -24.43
C GLN A 71 17.25 10.11 -25.12
N GLY A 72 18.30 10.89 -24.83
CA GLY A 72 19.64 10.66 -25.35
C GLY A 72 19.80 10.89 -26.87
N MET A 73 19.00 11.80 -27.44
CA MET A 73 19.18 12.32 -28.81
C MET A 73 20.23 13.44 -28.86
#